data_AF-A0A452Q7K7-F1
#
_entry.id   AF-A0A452Q7K7-F1
#
_cell.length_a   1.000
_cell.length_b   1.000
_cell.length_c   1.000
_cell.angle_alpha   90.00
_cell.angle_beta   90.00
_cell.angle_gamma   90.00
#
_symmetry.space_group_name_H-M   'P 1'
#
loop_
_entity.id
_entity.type
_entity.pdbx_description
1 polymer ?
#
loop_
_entity_poly.entity_id
_entity_poly.type
_entity_poly.pdbx_seq_one_letter_code
_entity_poly.pdbx_strand_id
1 'polypeptide(L)'
;MFSGSWKESSMNIIELEIPDQNIDIEALQVAFGSLYRDDVLIKPSRVIAILAAACMLQLVSVHIIQRKDHKIPCFNFRCLEWLLNNLMTHQNVELFKELSINVMKQLIGSSNLFVMQVEMDVYTALKKWMFLQLVPSWNGSLKQLLTETDVWFSKRRKDFEGMTFLETEQGKPFVSVFRHLRLQYIISDLASARIIEQDSLVPSEWLSSVYKQQWLAMLRAEQDSEVGPQEINKEELEGNSMRCGRKLAKDGEYCWRWTGFNFGFDLLVTYTNRYIIFKRNTLNQPCSGSVSLQPRRSIAFRLRLASFDSSGKLICSRTTGYQILTLEKDQEQVVMNLDSRLLIFPLYICCNFLYISPEKRSENNCHPENPEN
;
A
#
# COMPACT_ATOMS: atom_id res chain seq x y z
N MET A 1 -1.72 36.01 -23.61
CA MET A 1 -2.23 36.00 -25.00
C MET A 1 -2.85 37.34 -25.37
N PHE A 2 -3.92 37.78 -24.68
CA PHE A 2 -4.65 39.01 -25.01
C PHE A 2 -4.06 40.31 -24.44
N SER A 3 -2.81 40.32 -23.99
CA SER A 3 -2.19 41.48 -23.34
C SER A 3 -0.70 41.60 -23.71
N GLY A 4 -0.21 42.84 -23.85
CA GLY A 4 1.21 43.14 -24.09
C GLY A 4 1.61 43.05 -25.57
N SER A 5 2.90 42.83 -25.83
CA SER A 5 3.55 42.91 -27.15
C SER A 5 3.33 41.68 -28.05
N TRP A 6 2.36 40.83 -27.75
CA TRP A 6 2.06 39.62 -28.53
C TRP A 6 1.26 40.00 -29.78
N LYS A 7 1.54 39.35 -30.91
CA LYS A 7 0.88 39.65 -32.21
C LYS A 7 -0.64 39.45 -32.11
N GLU A 8 -1.05 38.46 -31.34
CA GLU A 8 -2.42 38.04 -31.07
C GLU A 8 -3.23 39.10 -30.28
N SER A 9 -2.56 40.06 -29.64
CA SER A 9 -3.22 41.12 -28.86
C SER A 9 -4.08 42.08 -29.71
N SER A 10 -3.78 42.17 -31.01
CA SER A 10 -4.49 43.03 -31.97
C SER A 10 -5.36 42.25 -32.96
N MET A 11 -5.44 40.92 -32.79
CA MET A 11 -6.20 40.05 -33.69
C MET A 11 -7.62 39.79 -33.20
N ASN A 12 -8.55 39.74 -34.15
CA ASN A 12 -9.95 39.35 -33.88
C ASN A 12 -10.19 37.83 -34.01
N ILE A 13 -9.22 37.10 -34.57
CA ILE A 13 -9.27 35.65 -34.77
C ILE A 13 -7.95 35.07 -34.27
N ILE A 14 -8.01 34.02 -33.45
CA ILE A 14 -6.85 33.31 -32.95
C ILE A 14 -6.96 31.85 -33.38
N GLU A 15 -5.93 31.37 -34.06
CA GLU A 15 -5.78 29.97 -34.44
C GLU A 15 -5.07 29.23 -33.30
N LEU A 16 -5.72 28.22 -32.73
CA LEU A 16 -5.17 27.39 -31.67
C LEU A 16 -4.79 26.03 -32.24
N GLU A 17 -3.51 25.67 -32.14
CA GLU A 17 -3.07 24.31 -32.41
C GLU A 17 -3.36 23.41 -31.21
N ILE A 18 -4.05 22.29 -31.47
CA ILE A 18 -4.44 21.33 -30.43
C ILE A 18 -3.51 20.11 -30.53
N PRO A 19 -2.52 19.98 -29.63
CA PRO A 19 -1.49 18.94 -29.75
C PRO A 19 -1.96 17.56 -29.23
N ASP A 20 -2.97 17.51 -28.38
CA ASP A 20 -3.47 16.27 -27.78
C ASP A 20 -4.71 15.76 -28.54
N GLN A 21 -4.61 14.54 -29.07
CA GLN A 21 -5.67 13.88 -29.84
C GLN A 21 -6.93 13.56 -29.01
N ASN A 22 -6.82 13.56 -27.68
CA ASN A 22 -7.97 13.39 -26.80
C ASN A 22 -8.82 14.66 -26.67
N ILE A 23 -8.32 15.82 -27.12
CA ILE A 23 -9.06 17.08 -27.07
C ILE A 23 -9.93 17.21 -28.32
N ASP A 24 -11.23 17.04 -28.14
CA ASP A 24 -12.23 17.26 -29.18
C ASP A 24 -12.97 18.60 -29.00
N ILE A 25 -13.79 18.94 -29.99
CA ILE A 25 -14.54 20.21 -30.02
C ILE A 25 -15.46 20.33 -28.81
N GLU A 26 -16.13 19.25 -28.41
CA GLU A 26 -17.01 19.22 -27.24
C GLU A 26 -16.24 19.50 -25.94
N ALA A 27 -15.02 18.97 -25.81
CA ALA A 27 -14.19 19.19 -24.62
C ALA A 27 -13.73 20.65 -24.52
N LEU A 28 -13.33 21.25 -25.64
CA LEU A 28 -13.01 22.68 -25.71
C LEU A 28 -14.24 23.54 -25.39
N GLN A 29 -15.41 23.18 -25.92
CA GLN A 29 -16.65 23.91 -25.65
C GLN A 29 -17.01 23.87 -24.16
N VAL A 30 -16.85 22.72 -23.51
CA VAL A 30 -17.07 22.58 -22.07
C VAL A 30 -16.04 23.36 -21.27
N ALA A 31 -14.75 23.29 -21.65
CA ALA A 31 -13.68 24.01 -20.98
C ALA A 31 -13.86 25.54 -21.11
N PHE A 32 -14.09 26.07 -22.31
CA PHE A 32 -14.41 27.49 -22.51
C PHE A 32 -15.73 27.88 -21.84
N GLY A 33 -16.75 27.02 -21.88
CA GLY A 33 -18.03 27.24 -21.21
C GLY A 33 -17.88 27.42 -19.69
N SER A 34 -16.90 26.77 -19.07
CA SER A 34 -16.59 26.92 -17.64
C SER A 34 -16.12 28.33 -17.25
N LEU A 35 -15.68 29.16 -18.21
CA LEU A 35 -15.35 30.57 -17.95
C LEU A 35 -16.60 31.43 -17.72
N TYR A 36 -17.76 30.96 -18.16
CA TYR A 36 -19.02 31.71 -18.14
C TYR A 36 -20.08 31.09 -17.22
N ARG A 37 -19.81 29.89 -16.67
CA ARG A 37 -20.73 29.17 -15.79
C ARG A 37 -19.97 28.53 -14.64
N ASP A 38 -20.44 28.77 -13.42
CA ASP A 38 -19.80 28.28 -12.20
C ASP A 38 -19.92 26.76 -12.02
N ASP A 39 -20.96 26.14 -12.60
CA ASP A 39 -21.21 24.70 -12.51
C ASP A 39 -21.20 24.03 -13.89
N VAL A 40 -20.28 23.07 -14.06
CA VAL A 40 -20.16 22.25 -15.27
C VAL A 40 -20.31 20.77 -14.90
N LEU A 41 -21.38 20.15 -15.38
CA LEU A 41 -21.62 18.71 -15.21
C LEU A 41 -20.73 17.92 -16.20
N ILE A 42 -19.74 17.21 -15.67
CA ILE A 42 -18.84 16.39 -16.47
C ILE A 42 -19.28 14.93 -16.41
N LYS A 43 -19.58 14.34 -17.58
CA LYS A 43 -19.84 12.90 -17.71
C LYS A 43 -18.52 12.13 -17.53
N PRO A 44 -18.49 11.00 -16.79
CA PRO A 44 -17.27 10.21 -16.58
C PRO A 44 -16.52 9.84 -17.87
N SER A 45 -17.25 9.49 -18.93
CA SER A 45 -16.70 9.13 -20.24
C SER A 45 -15.97 10.29 -20.95
N ARG A 46 -16.20 11.53 -20.53
CA ARG A 46 -15.70 12.76 -21.14
C ARG A 46 -14.60 13.42 -20.30
N VAL A 47 -14.32 12.90 -19.10
CA VAL A 47 -13.41 13.51 -18.12
C VAL A 47 -12.01 13.70 -18.69
N ILE A 48 -11.47 12.71 -19.41
CA ILE A 48 -10.12 12.76 -19.97
C ILE A 48 -10.00 13.89 -20.99
N ALA A 49 -10.91 13.93 -21.97
CA ALA A 49 -10.93 14.95 -23.01
C ALA A 49 -11.09 16.37 -22.42
N ILE A 50 -12.01 16.53 -21.46
CA ILE A 50 -12.28 17.83 -20.82
C ILE A 50 -11.11 18.28 -19.93
N LEU A 51 -10.47 17.37 -19.19
CA LEU A 51 -9.28 17.70 -18.41
C LEU A 51 -8.10 18.07 -19.31
N ALA A 52 -7.86 17.32 -20.39
CA ALA A 52 -6.84 17.65 -21.37
C ALA A 52 -7.05 19.06 -21.97
N ALA A 53 -8.29 19.37 -22.36
CA ALA A 53 -8.68 20.69 -22.86
C ALA A 53 -8.47 21.80 -21.82
N ALA A 54 -8.91 21.58 -20.58
CA ALA A 54 -8.74 22.54 -19.49
C ALA A 54 -7.26 22.76 -19.12
N CYS A 55 -6.43 21.71 -19.16
CA CYS A 55 -4.98 21.78 -18.97
C CYS A 55 -4.32 22.60 -20.08
N MET A 56 -4.63 22.33 -21.34
CA MET A 56 -4.11 23.07 -22.50
C MET A 56 -4.43 24.57 -22.38
N LEU A 57 -5.65 24.90 -21.98
CA LEU A 57 -6.11 26.28 -21.80
C LEU A 57 -5.68 26.91 -20.45
N GLN A 58 -4.94 26.18 -19.62
CA GLN A 58 -4.50 26.61 -18.28
C GLN A 58 -5.65 27.02 -17.34
N LEU A 59 -6.86 26.51 -17.59
CA LEU A 59 -8.08 26.82 -16.82
C LEU A 59 -8.15 26.09 -15.47
N VAL A 60 -7.19 25.22 -15.20
CA VAL A 60 -7.20 24.26 -14.08
C VAL A 60 -7.02 24.93 -12.70
N SER A 61 -6.98 26.26 -12.62
CA SER A 61 -6.68 26.96 -11.36
C SER A 61 -7.88 27.26 -10.47
N VAL A 62 -9.14 27.33 -10.93
CA VAL A 62 -10.20 27.88 -10.03
C VAL A 62 -11.57 27.16 -10.03
N HIS A 63 -12.16 26.72 -11.15
CA HIS A 63 -13.60 26.38 -11.11
C HIS A 63 -13.98 24.90 -11.31
N ILE A 64 -13.23 24.10 -12.08
CA ILE A 64 -13.71 22.76 -12.48
C ILE A 64 -13.58 21.70 -11.37
N ILE A 65 -12.74 21.94 -10.35
CA ILE A 65 -12.45 20.96 -9.28
C ILE A 65 -12.70 21.51 -7.86
N GLN A 66 -13.09 22.78 -7.72
CA GLN A 66 -13.29 23.40 -6.41
C GLN A 66 -14.71 23.20 -5.85
N ARG A 67 -14.97 21.99 -5.34
CA ARG A 67 -15.56 21.87 -4.01
C ARG A 67 -14.64 21.04 -3.12
N LYS A 68 -13.96 21.80 -2.24
CA LYS A 68 -13.03 21.46 -1.15
C LYS A 68 -11.57 21.25 -1.54
N ASP A 69 -10.88 22.38 -1.46
CA ASP A 69 -9.50 22.60 -0.98
C ASP A 69 -8.33 21.92 -1.70
N HIS A 70 -7.50 22.81 -2.26
CA HIS A 70 -6.15 22.65 -2.79
C HIS A 70 -6.03 22.25 -4.26
N LYS A 71 -5.07 22.95 -4.89
CA LYS A 71 -4.63 22.91 -6.29
C LYS A 71 -4.55 21.46 -6.84
N ILE A 72 -4.71 21.37 -8.16
CA ILE A 72 -4.47 20.30 -9.15
C ILE A 72 -3.67 19.04 -8.73
N PRO A 73 -2.63 19.05 -7.86
CA PRO A 73 -2.17 17.83 -7.17
C PRO A 73 -3.28 17.00 -6.49
N CYS A 74 -4.43 17.61 -6.18
CA CYS A 74 -5.61 16.97 -5.59
C CYS A 74 -6.17 15.76 -6.38
N PHE A 75 -6.22 15.79 -7.72
CA PHE A 75 -6.84 14.68 -8.48
C PHE A 75 -6.00 13.40 -8.39
N ASN A 76 -4.70 13.51 -8.65
CA ASN A 76 -3.76 12.39 -8.48
C ASN A 76 -3.72 11.92 -7.02
N PHE A 77 -3.79 12.83 -6.05
CA PHE A 77 -3.82 12.47 -4.64
C PHE A 77 -5.08 11.67 -4.28
N ARG A 78 -6.27 12.12 -4.70
CA ARG A 78 -7.54 11.42 -4.43
C ARG A 78 -7.64 10.07 -5.18
N CYS A 79 -7.12 9.99 -6.40
CA CYS A 79 -7.03 8.73 -7.14
C CYS A 79 -6.05 7.77 -6.45
N LEU A 80 -4.88 8.25 -6.03
CA LEU A 80 -3.92 7.44 -5.28
C LEU A 80 -4.51 6.98 -3.94
N GLU A 81 -5.19 7.86 -3.22
CA GLU A 81 -5.89 7.51 -1.97
C GLU A 81 -6.98 6.46 -2.19
N TRP A 82 -7.78 6.61 -3.25
CA TRP A 82 -8.76 5.62 -3.64
C TRP A 82 -8.09 4.28 -3.95
N LEU A 83 -7.00 4.27 -4.72
CA LEU A 83 -6.22 3.07 -5.03
C LEU A 83 -5.61 2.43 -3.79
N LEU A 84 -5.08 3.22 -2.85
CA LEU A 84 -4.53 2.72 -1.58
C LEU A 84 -5.59 1.95 -0.77
N ASN A 85 -6.85 2.40 -0.83
CA ASN A 85 -7.97 1.75 -0.16
C ASN A 85 -8.55 0.56 -0.94
N ASN A 86 -8.46 0.59 -2.27
CA ASN A 86 -9.20 -0.31 -3.15
C ASN A 86 -8.38 -1.38 -3.86
N LEU A 87 -7.06 -1.19 -4.04
CA LEU A 87 -6.20 -2.12 -4.78
C LEU A 87 -6.30 -3.56 -4.26
N MET A 88 -6.37 -3.72 -2.93
CA MET A 88 -6.39 -5.04 -2.29
C MET A 88 -7.81 -5.49 -1.92
N THR A 89 -8.76 -4.56 -1.75
CA THR A 89 -10.14 -4.86 -1.31
C THR A 89 -11.08 -5.14 -2.47
N HIS A 90 -10.86 -4.48 -3.61
CA HIS A 90 -11.65 -4.55 -4.84
C HIS A 90 -10.75 -4.81 -6.05
N GLN A 91 -9.99 -5.91 -5.99
CA GLN A 91 -9.13 -6.32 -7.11
C GLN A 91 -9.95 -6.47 -8.40
N ASN A 92 -9.41 -5.96 -9.50
CA ASN A 92 -9.97 -6.06 -10.84
C ASN A 92 -8.82 -6.24 -11.84
N VAL A 93 -9.00 -7.14 -12.82
CA VAL A 93 -8.03 -7.42 -13.89
C VAL A 93 -7.75 -6.16 -14.69
N GLU A 94 -8.81 -5.44 -15.10
CA GLU A 94 -8.67 -4.23 -15.93
C GLU A 94 -7.94 -3.14 -15.17
N LEU A 95 -8.28 -2.97 -13.88
CA LEU A 95 -7.55 -2.04 -13.01
C LEU A 95 -6.06 -2.39 -12.96
N PHE A 96 -5.69 -3.67 -12.78
CA PHE A 96 -4.28 -4.06 -12.77
C PHE A 96 -3.57 -3.79 -14.10
N LYS A 97 -4.24 -3.98 -15.25
CA LYS A 97 -3.64 -3.70 -16.57
C LYS A 97 -3.34 -2.22 -16.76
N GLU A 98 -4.22 -1.33 -16.27
CA GLU A 98 -4.07 0.12 -16.42
C GLU A 98 -3.01 0.74 -15.49
N LEU A 99 -2.61 0.04 -14.42
CA LEU A 99 -1.66 0.57 -13.44
C LEU A 99 -0.22 0.52 -13.97
N SER A 100 0.35 1.71 -14.20
CA SER A 100 1.76 1.86 -14.56
C SER A 100 2.71 1.48 -13.42
N ILE A 101 3.97 1.20 -13.79
CA ILE A 101 5.06 0.88 -12.86
C ILE A 101 5.21 1.96 -11.78
N ASN A 102 5.13 3.24 -12.14
CA ASN A 102 5.30 4.36 -11.22
C ASN A 102 4.17 4.44 -10.19
N VAL A 103 2.92 4.25 -10.61
CA VAL A 103 1.77 4.25 -9.70
C VAL A 103 1.87 3.04 -8.77
N MET A 104 2.16 1.85 -9.30
CA MET A 104 2.32 0.65 -8.48
C MET A 104 3.45 0.81 -7.46
N LYS A 105 4.59 1.40 -7.85
CA LYS A 105 5.69 1.73 -6.93
C LYS A 105 5.21 2.60 -5.77
N GLN A 106 4.45 3.66 -6.04
CA GLN A 106 3.91 4.55 -5.01
C GLN A 106 2.92 3.83 -4.09
N LEU A 107 2.07 2.96 -4.64
CA LEU A 107 1.08 2.20 -3.87
C LEU A 107 1.74 1.22 -2.91
N ILE A 108 2.68 0.41 -3.40
CA ILE A 108 3.36 -0.60 -2.59
C ILE A 108 4.33 0.04 -1.58
N GLY A 109 4.96 1.15 -1.93
CA GLY A 109 5.80 1.91 -1.01
C GLY A 109 5.03 2.57 0.13
N SER A 110 3.71 2.75 -0.02
CA SER A 110 2.91 3.45 0.99
C SER A 110 2.57 2.55 2.19
N SER A 111 2.80 3.08 3.38
CA SER A 111 2.25 2.53 4.63
C SER A 111 0.73 2.61 4.69
N ASN A 112 0.13 3.48 3.86
CA ASN A 112 -1.31 3.68 3.80
C ASN A 112 -2.04 2.63 2.95
N LEU A 113 -1.34 1.74 2.25
CA LEU A 113 -1.97 0.66 1.49
C LEU A 113 -2.82 -0.22 2.41
N PHE A 114 -4.07 -0.46 2.02
CA PHE A 114 -5.03 -1.21 2.81
C PHE A 114 -4.85 -2.73 2.58
N VAL A 115 -3.90 -3.33 3.28
CA VAL A 115 -3.58 -4.77 3.16
C VAL A 115 -4.67 -5.62 3.84
N MET A 116 -5.04 -6.76 3.25
CA MET A 116 -6.21 -7.54 3.67
C MET A 116 -5.95 -8.73 4.58
N GLN A 117 -4.80 -9.41 4.49
CA GLN A 117 -4.38 -10.37 5.50
C GLN A 117 -2.96 -10.06 5.95
N VAL A 118 -1.97 -10.27 5.07
CA VAL A 118 -0.53 -10.14 5.40
C VAL A 118 0.26 -9.68 4.18
N GLU A 119 1.55 -9.40 4.38
CA GLU A 119 2.46 -8.92 3.32
C GLU A 119 2.58 -9.91 2.13
N MET A 120 2.37 -11.21 2.35
CA MET A 120 2.32 -12.20 1.27
C MET A 120 1.20 -11.94 0.24
N ASP A 121 0.09 -11.33 0.65
CA ASP A 121 -0.97 -10.91 -0.28
C ASP A 121 -0.48 -9.81 -1.22
N VAL A 122 0.38 -8.91 -0.72
CA VAL A 122 0.97 -7.81 -1.49
C VAL A 122 1.91 -8.39 -2.55
N TYR A 123 2.74 -9.35 -2.17
CA TYR A 123 3.58 -10.10 -3.11
C TYR A 123 2.75 -10.80 -4.18
N THR A 124 1.69 -11.50 -3.78
CA THR A 124 0.80 -12.21 -4.71
C THR A 124 0.09 -11.24 -5.67
N ALA A 125 -0.34 -10.07 -5.18
CA ALA A 125 -0.93 -9.03 -6.01
C ALA A 125 0.08 -8.46 -7.02
N LEU A 126 1.33 -8.23 -6.61
CA LEU A 126 2.40 -7.80 -7.50
C LEU A 126 2.75 -8.83 -8.56
N LYS A 127 2.79 -10.11 -8.18
CA LYS A 127 3.02 -11.23 -9.09
C LYS A 127 1.95 -11.28 -10.19
N LYS A 128 0.68 -11.16 -9.82
CA LYS A 128 -0.46 -11.07 -10.75
C LYS A 128 -0.38 -9.84 -11.65
N TRP A 129 -0.10 -8.67 -11.08
CA TRP A 129 0.04 -7.43 -11.83
C TRP A 129 1.18 -7.51 -12.84
N MET A 130 2.36 -7.97 -12.44
CA MET A 130 3.51 -8.15 -13.32
C MET A 130 3.19 -9.09 -14.49
N PHE A 131 2.49 -10.20 -14.24
CA PHE A 131 2.00 -11.08 -15.30
C PHE A 131 1.06 -10.36 -16.28
N LEU A 132 0.11 -9.55 -15.80
CA LEU A 132 -0.79 -8.79 -16.67
C LEU A 132 -0.07 -7.72 -17.49
N GLN A 133 1.01 -7.14 -16.97
CA GLN A 133 1.86 -6.20 -17.73
C GLN A 133 2.66 -6.92 -18.82
N LEU A 134 3.09 -8.17 -18.58
CA LEU A 134 3.84 -8.99 -19.54
C LEU A 134 2.95 -9.68 -20.58
N VAL A 135 1.68 -9.93 -20.23
CA VAL A 135 0.68 -10.57 -21.11
C VAL A 135 -0.61 -9.73 -21.16
N PRO A 136 -0.59 -8.55 -21.83
CA PRO A 136 -1.76 -7.65 -21.86
C PRO A 136 -3.00 -8.27 -22.51
N SER A 137 -2.81 -9.26 -23.39
CA SER A 137 -3.87 -9.99 -24.09
C SER A 137 -4.64 -10.98 -23.22
N TRP A 138 -4.18 -11.25 -22.00
CA TRP A 138 -4.87 -12.17 -21.09
C TRP A 138 -6.19 -11.58 -20.61
N ASN A 139 -7.30 -12.31 -20.77
CA ASN A 139 -8.66 -11.85 -20.48
C ASN A 139 -9.47 -12.84 -19.61
N GLY A 140 -8.79 -13.57 -18.72
CA GLY A 140 -9.44 -14.52 -17.81
C GLY A 140 -10.07 -13.86 -16.58
N SER A 141 -10.65 -14.68 -15.69
CA SER A 141 -11.23 -14.20 -14.43
C SER A 141 -10.18 -14.08 -13.31
N LEU A 142 -10.41 -13.20 -12.32
CA LEU A 142 -9.53 -13.05 -11.14
C LEU A 142 -9.24 -14.35 -10.40
N LYS A 143 -10.19 -15.29 -10.42
CA LYS A 143 -10.03 -16.62 -9.78
C LYS A 143 -8.97 -17.46 -10.49
N GLN A 144 -8.87 -17.35 -11.82
CA GLN A 144 -7.89 -18.08 -12.64
C GLN A 144 -6.55 -17.36 -12.69
N LEU A 145 -6.53 -16.04 -12.45
CA LEU A 145 -5.35 -15.19 -12.63
C LEU A 145 -4.10 -15.71 -11.90
N LEU A 146 -4.23 -16.12 -10.64
CA LEU A 146 -3.06 -16.62 -9.89
C LEU A 146 -2.53 -17.92 -10.49
N THR A 147 -3.41 -18.88 -10.76
CA THR A 147 -3.05 -20.18 -11.34
C THR A 147 -2.37 -20.02 -12.70
N GLU A 148 -2.93 -19.19 -13.58
CA GLU A 148 -2.32 -18.91 -14.89
C GLU A 148 -0.98 -18.19 -14.76
N THR A 149 -0.85 -17.29 -13.79
CA THR A 149 0.41 -16.61 -13.47
C THR A 149 1.48 -17.62 -13.05
N ASP A 150 1.15 -18.56 -12.15
CA ASP A 150 2.07 -19.58 -11.67
C ASP A 150 2.50 -20.54 -12.79
N VAL A 151 1.55 -20.95 -13.64
CA VAL A 151 1.83 -21.78 -14.83
C VAL A 151 2.74 -21.03 -15.81
N TRP A 152 2.54 -19.73 -16.00
CA TRP A 152 3.34 -18.94 -16.92
C TRP A 152 4.79 -18.80 -16.44
N PHE A 153 5.00 -18.45 -15.17
CA PHE A 153 6.35 -18.31 -14.61
C PHE A 153 7.07 -19.67 -14.48
N SER A 154 6.36 -20.74 -14.14
CA SER A 154 6.97 -22.09 -14.05
C SER A 154 7.45 -22.60 -15.40
N LYS A 155 6.70 -22.39 -16.49
CA LYS A 155 7.12 -22.78 -17.85
C LYS A 155 8.39 -22.07 -18.31
N ARG A 156 8.54 -20.78 -17.96
CA ARG A 156 9.67 -19.94 -18.36
C ARG A 156 10.88 -20.04 -17.45
N ARG A 157 10.80 -20.78 -16.34
CA ARG A 157 11.93 -20.93 -15.41
C ARG A 157 13.19 -21.50 -16.06
N LYS A 158 13.02 -22.34 -17.08
CA LYS A 158 14.14 -22.90 -17.86
C LYS A 158 14.82 -21.89 -18.78
N ASP A 159 14.18 -20.75 -19.04
CA ASP A 159 14.68 -19.76 -20.00
C ASP A 159 15.76 -18.84 -19.40
N PHE A 160 15.91 -18.82 -18.07
CA PHE A 160 16.83 -17.94 -17.34
C PHE A 160 17.69 -18.69 -16.31
N GLU A 161 18.12 -19.92 -16.65
CA GLU A 161 18.90 -20.84 -15.78
C GLU A 161 19.96 -20.13 -14.92
N GLY A 162 19.78 -20.19 -13.60
CA GLY A 162 20.70 -19.63 -12.60
C GLY A 162 20.37 -18.20 -12.14
N MET A 163 19.46 -17.49 -12.80
CA MET A 163 18.99 -16.16 -12.40
C MET A 163 17.55 -16.21 -11.90
N THR A 164 17.11 -15.13 -11.27
CA THR A 164 15.72 -14.90 -10.90
C THR A 164 15.04 -14.01 -11.93
N PHE A 165 13.71 -14.06 -12.03
CA PHE A 165 12.99 -13.34 -13.08
C PHE A 165 13.31 -11.83 -13.08
N LEU A 166 13.41 -11.20 -11.91
CA LEU A 166 13.69 -9.76 -11.80
C LEU A 166 15.10 -9.34 -12.28
N GLU A 167 16.03 -10.28 -12.43
CA GLU A 167 17.38 -10.03 -12.97
C GLU A 167 17.41 -10.05 -14.51
N THR A 168 16.39 -10.64 -15.13
CA THR A 168 16.25 -10.68 -16.59
C THR A 168 15.92 -9.30 -17.17
N GLU A 169 16.19 -9.09 -18.46
CA GLU A 169 15.82 -7.84 -19.16
C GLU A 169 14.32 -7.53 -19.08
N GLN A 170 13.45 -8.55 -19.09
CA GLN A 170 12.00 -8.38 -18.94
C GLN A 170 11.60 -8.02 -17.50
N GLY A 171 12.35 -8.50 -16.50
CA GLY A 171 12.08 -8.28 -15.08
C GLY A 171 12.60 -6.94 -14.54
N LYS A 172 13.69 -6.41 -15.12
CA LYS A 172 14.36 -5.17 -14.66
C LYS A 172 13.42 -3.99 -14.41
N PRO A 173 12.43 -3.67 -15.27
CA PRO A 173 11.51 -2.54 -15.02
C PRO A 173 10.73 -2.68 -13.70
N PHE A 174 10.44 -3.91 -13.28
CA PHE A 174 9.63 -4.20 -12.10
C PHE A 174 10.43 -4.18 -10.79
N VAL A 175 11.77 -4.27 -10.85
CA VAL A 175 12.66 -4.24 -9.69
C VAL A 175 12.33 -3.08 -8.75
N SER A 176 12.12 -1.88 -9.31
CA SER A 176 11.84 -0.67 -8.53
C SER A 176 10.56 -0.76 -7.69
N VAL A 177 9.59 -1.58 -8.10
CA VAL A 177 8.34 -1.84 -7.39
C VAL A 177 8.57 -2.92 -6.32
N PHE A 178 9.15 -4.06 -6.70
CA PHE A 178 9.36 -5.20 -5.80
C PHE A 178 10.31 -4.87 -4.64
N ARG A 179 11.21 -3.89 -4.79
CA ARG A 179 12.04 -3.38 -3.68
C ARG A 179 11.25 -2.78 -2.51
N HIS A 180 9.98 -2.41 -2.72
CA HIS A 180 9.12 -1.88 -1.66
C HIS A 180 8.34 -2.96 -0.90
N LEU A 181 8.50 -4.24 -1.27
CA LEU A 181 7.96 -5.35 -0.48
C LEU A 181 8.70 -5.43 0.86
N ARG A 182 7.94 -5.62 1.92
CA ARG A 182 8.49 -5.79 3.27
C ARG A 182 8.80 -7.27 3.50
N LEU A 183 9.82 -7.76 2.79
CA LEU A 183 10.21 -9.17 2.74
C LEU A 183 10.34 -9.80 4.12
N GLN A 184 10.75 -9.04 5.14
CA GLN A 184 10.86 -9.50 6.52
C GLN A 184 9.55 -10.08 7.08
N TYR A 185 8.39 -9.59 6.64
CA TYR A 185 7.07 -10.07 7.06
C TYR A 185 6.48 -11.13 6.14
N ILE A 186 7.16 -11.44 5.03
CA ILE A 186 6.85 -12.60 4.19
C ILE A 186 7.61 -13.80 4.73
N ILE A 187 8.91 -13.66 4.94
CA ILE A 187 9.77 -14.77 5.40
C ILE A 187 9.55 -15.16 6.87
N SER A 188 8.81 -14.34 7.63
CA SER A 188 8.41 -14.67 9.01
C SER A 188 7.43 -15.84 9.08
N ASP A 189 6.84 -16.27 7.96
CA ASP A 189 6.00 -17.46 7.85
C ASP A 189 6.67 -18.51 6.95
N LEU A 190 6.81 -19.74 7.43
CA LEU A 190 7.57 -20.79 6.72
C LEU A 190 6.94 -21.18 5.38
N ALA A 191 5.60 -21.21 5.29
CA ALA A 191 4.93 -21.52 4.03
C ALA A 191 5.19 -20.42 3.00
N SER A 192 5.05 -19.15 3.41
CA SER A 192 5.31 -17.98 2.58
C SER A 192 6.78 -17.87 2.15
N ALA A 193 7.72 -18.16 3.05
CA ALA A 193 9.15 -18.24 2.77
C ALA A 193 9.47 -19.28 1.67
N ARG A 194 8.88 -20.48 1.76
CA ARG A 194 9.05 -21.51 0.73
C ARG A 194 8.46 -21.09 -0.60
N ILE A 195 7.29 -20.43 -0.61
CA ILE A 195 6.65 -19.98 -1.85
C ILE A 195 7.52 -18.94 -2.56
N ILE A 196 8.01 -17.92 -1.86
CA ILE A 196 8.79 -16.84 -2.49
C ILE A 196 10.13 -17.36 -3.04
N GLU A 197 10.76 -18.32 -2.37
CA GLU A 197 11.97 -19.01 -2.86
C GLU A 197 11.66 -19.88 -4.08
N GLN A 198 10.61 -20.70 -4.00
CA GLN A 198 10.19 -21.59 -5.08
C GLN A 198 9.77 -20.83 -6.32
N ASP A 199 9.19 -19.65 -6.18
CA ASP A 199 8.76 -18.81 -7.30
C ASP A 199 9.94 -18.27 -8.11
N SER A 200 11.13 -18.14 -7.49
CA SER A 200 12.37 -17.67 -8.13
C SER A 200 12.20 -16.35 -8.89
N LEU A 201 11.29 -15.49 -8.41
CA LEU A 201 11.05 -14.16 -8.96
C LEU A 201 12.00 -13.12 -8.37
N VAL A 202 12.17 -13.18 -7.05
CA VAL A 202 12.98 -12.23 -6.28
C VAL A 202 14.40 -12.77 -6.12
N PRO A 203 15.45 -11.95 -6.32
CA PRO A 203 16.83 -12.40 -6.15
C PRO A 203 17.10 -13.01 -4.78
N SER A 204 17.81 -14.13 -4.75
CA SER A 204 18.15 -14.85 -3.53
C SER A 204 18.98 -14.00 -2.56
N GLU A 205 19.80 -13.08 -3.08
CA GLU A 205 20.58 -12.11 -2.30
C GLU A 205 19.70 -11.17 -1.45
N TRP A 206 18.51 -10.82 -1.94
CA TRP A 206 17.59 -9.96 -1.18
C TRP A 206 17.05 -10.74 0.01
N LEU A 207 16.68 -12.00 -0.21
CA LEU A 207 16.15 -12.87 0.85
C LEU A 207 17.24 -13.21 1.87
N SER A 208 18.45 -13.55 1.45
CA SER A 208 19.56 -13.92 2.35
C SER A 208 19.93 -12.79 3.31
N SER A 209 19.95 -11.54 2.82
CA SER A 209 20.14 -10.36 3.66
C SER A 209 19.05 -10.23 4.74
N VAL A 210 17.79 -10.44 4.35
CA VAL A 210 16.64 -10.34 5.26
C VAL A 210 16.62 -11.51 6.25
N TYR A 211 16.95 -12.73 5.83
CA TYR A 211 17.11 -13.88 6.75
C TYR A 211 18.15 -13.60 7.82
N LYS A 212 19.33 -13.06 7.44
CA LYS A 212 20.37 -12.67 8.40
C LYS A 212 19.86 -11.63 9.39
N GLN A 213 19.17 -10.59 8.89
CA GLN A 213 18.59 -9.54 9.74
C GLN A 213 17.54 -10.10 10.72
N GLN A 214 16.63 -10.96 10.25
CA GLN A 214 15.60 -11.57 11.08
C GLN A 214 16.19 -12.52 12.13
N TRP A 215 17.23 -13.28 11.78
CA TRP A 215 17.96 -14.13 12.72
C TRP A 215 18.61 -13.30 13.84
N LEU A 216 19.31 -12.22 13.49
CA LEU A 216 19.92 -11.33 14.48
C LEU A 216 18.88 -10.63 15.35
N ALA A 217 17.77 -10.18 14.76
CA ALA A 217 16.66 -9.58 15.50
C ALA A 217 16.02 -10.57 16.49
N MET A 218 15.89 -11.84 16.11
CA MET A 218 15.43 -12.90 17.01
C MET A 218 16.41 -13.12 18.17
N LEU A 219 17.73 -13.18 17.90
CA LEU A 219 18.73 -13.29 18.96
C LEU A 219 18.67 -12.10 19.93
N ARG A 220 18.55 -10.87 19.41
CA ARG A 220 18.38 -9.66 20.24
C ARG A 220 17.13 -9.72 21.11
N ALA A 221 15.99 -10.14 20.55
CA ALA A 221 14.75 -10.27 21.29
C ALA A 221 14.83 -11.27 22.46
N GLU A 222 15.60 -12.34 22.30
CA GLU A 222 15.77 -13.38 23.32
C GLU A 222 16.88 -13.06 24.33
N GLN A 223 18.00 -12.46 23.89
CA GLN A 223 19.20 -12.27 24.72
C GLN A 223 19.28 -10.88 25.37
N ASP A 224 18.93 -9.83 24.64
CA ASP A 224 19.13 -8.43 25.09
C ASP A 224 17.93 -7.89 25.89
N SER A 225 17.00 -8.76 26.30
CA SER A 225 15.76 -8.38 26.99
C SER A 225 15.02 -7.26 26.27
N GLU A 226 15.01 -7.30 24.93
CA GLU A 226 14.41 -6.24 24.13
C GLU A 226 12.91 -6.15 24.41
N VAL A 227 12.50 -5.01 24.96
CA VAL A 227 11.10 -4.77 25.33
C VAL A 227 10.25 -4.41 24.09
N GLY A 228 10.88 -3.93 23.01
CA GLY A 228 10.22 -3.40 21.81
C GLY A 228 10.23 -1.86 21.78
N PRO A 229 9.56 -1.23 20.78
CA PRO A 229 9.62 0.22 20.59
C PRO A 229 9.12 1.01 21.80
N GLN A 230 9.89 2.02 22.22
CA GLN A 230 9.56 2.90 23.36
C GLN A 230 9.17 4.33 22.94
N GLU A 231 9.59 4.76 21.75
CA GLU A 231 9.27 6.09 21.20
C GLU A 231 8.60 5.97 19.83
N ILE A 232 7.66 6.86 19.54
CA ILE A 232 6.96 6.88 18.26
C ILE A 232 7.85 7.57 17.24
N ASN A 233 8.55 6.79 16.44
CA ASN A 233 9.16 7.26 15.20
C ASN A 233 8.21 6.97 14.03
N LYS A 234 7.56 8.02 13.51
CA LYS A 234 6.58 7.90 12.43
C LYS A 234 7.20 7.36 11.15
N GLU A 235 8.36 7.89 10.76
CA GLU A 235 9.03 7.53 9.49
C GLU A 235 9.46 6.06 9.51
N GLU A 236 9.95 5.62 10.66
CA GLU A 236 10.33 4.24 10.90
C GLU A 236 9.14 3.29 10.89
N LEU A 237 8.04 3.65 11.56
CA LEU A 237 6.83 2.84 11.53
C LEU A 237 6.26 2.78 10.10
N GLU A 238 6.24 3.89 9.38
CA GLU A 238 5.76 3.94 8.01
C GLU A 238 6.65 3.11 7.07
N GLY A 239 7.98 3.12 7.24
CA GLY A 239 8.91 2.36 6.40
C GLY A 239 8.96 0.87 6.73
N ASN A 240 8.95 0.52 8.02
CA ASN A 240 9.37 -0.81 8.48
C ASN A 240 8.27 -1.65 9.13
N SER A 241 7.05 -1.14 9.34
CA SER A 241 5.98 -1.91 10.02
C SER A 241 5.49 -3.12 9.20
N MET A 242 4.98 -4.14 9.88
CA MET A 242 4.14 -5.17 9.27
C MET A 242 2.85 -4.52 8.78
N ARG A 243 2.42 -4.82 7.56
CA ARG A 243 1.08 -4.46 7.08
C ARG A 243 0.19 -5.68 7.10
N CYS A 244 -0.94 -5.57 7.76
CA CYS A 244 -1.91 -6.65 7.85
C CYS A 244 -3.33 -6.10 7.96
N GLY A 245 -4.32 -6.96 7.77
CA GLY A 245 -5.71 -6.52 7.86
C GLY A 245 -6.73 -7.64 8.01
N ARG A 246 -8.00 -7.26 8.04
CA ARG A 246 -9.12 -8.18 8.18
C ARG A 246 -10.39 -7.54 7.62
N LYS A 247 -11.25 -8.35 6.99
CA LYS A 247 -12.62 -7.96 6.64
C LYS A 247 -13.60 -8.57 7.63
N LEU A 248 -14.41 -7.75 8.29
CA LEU A 248 -15.57 -8.18 9.06
C LEU A 248 -16.82 -7.99 8.20
N ALA A 249 -17.50 -9.09 7.86
CA ALA A 249 -18.63 -9.04 6.94
C ALA A 249 -19.90 -8.45 7.57
N LYS A 250 -20.08 -8.64 8.88
CA LYS A 250 -21.24 -8.20 9.66
C LYS A 250 -20.82 -7.90 11.09
N ASP A 251 -21.72 -7.29 11.86
CA ASP A 251 -21.55 -7.15 13.30
C ASP A 251 -21.58 -8.53 13.98
N GLY A 252 -20.83 -8.66 15.07
CA GLY A 252 -20.68 -9.92 15.79
C GLY A 252 -19.38 -9.96 16.59
N GLU A 253 -19.03 -11.15 17.08
CA GLU A 253 -17.79 -11.38 17.81
C GLU A 253 -16.76 -12.04 16.90
N TYR A 254 -15.57 -11.46 16.86
CA TYR A 254 -14.45 -11.96 16.08
C TYR A 254 -13.20 -11.95 16.95
N CYS A 255 -12.46 -13.06 16.94
CA CYS A 255 -11.13 -13.13 17.53
C CYS A 255 -10.19 -13.78 16.50
N TRP A 256 -9.06 -13.15 16.25
CA TRP A 256 -8.10 -13.63 15.27
C TRP A 256 -6.67 -13.23 15.63
N ARG A 257 -5.74 -13.87 14.90
CA ARG A 257 -4.31 -13.58 14.87
C ARG A 257 -3.86 -13.55 13.42
N TRP A 258 -2.81 -12.80 13.13
CA TRP A 258 -2.14 -12.88 11.82
C TRP A 258 -1.00 -13.89 11.89
N THR A 259 -0.74 -14.57 10.77
CA THR A 259 0.35 -15.53 10.66
C THR A 259 1.71 -14.83 10.65
N GLY A 260 2.75 -15.58 11.00
CA GLY A 260 4.14 -15.10 11.04
C GLY A 260 4.72 -15.09 12.45
N PHE A 261 6.05 -15.20 12.50
CA PHE A 261 6.82 -15.08 13.74
C PHE A 261 7.09 -13.61 14.08
N ASN A 262 6.52 -13.14 15.18
CA ASN A 262 6.67 -11.76 15.68
C ASN A 262 7.54 -11.71 16.95
N PHE A 263 8.65 -12.45 16.97
CA PHE A 263 9.64 -12.42 18.07
C PHE A 263 9.05 -12.75 19.43
N GLY A 264 8.21 -13.78 19.46
CA GLY A 264 7.52 -14.25 20.65
C GLY A 264 6.32 -13.38 21.09
N PHE A 265 5.96 -12.33 20.35
CA PHE A 265 4.79 -11.52 20.65
C PHE A 265 3.53 -12.08 19.96
N ASP A 266 2.82 -12.99 20.64
CA ASP A 266 1.52 -13.52 20.15
C ASP A 266 0.41 -12.50 20.44
N LEU A 267 0.08 -11.68 19.44
CA LEU A 267 -0.97 -10.66 19.54
C LEU A 267 -2.31 -11.22 19.06
N LEU A 268 -3.27 -11.33 19.97
CA LEU A 268 -4.67 -11.57 19.64
C LEU A 268 -5.41 -10.26 19.48
N VAL A 269 -6.20 -10.19 18.41
CA VAL A 269 -7.12 -9.09 18.17
C VAL A 269 -8.54 -9.58 18.26
N THR A 270 -9.32 -8.90 19.11
CA THR A 270 -10.73 -9.19 19.31
C THR A 270 -11.55 -7.98 18.89
N TYR A 271 -12.59 -8.22 18.10
CA TYR A 271 -13.72 -7.32 17.92
C TYR A 271 -14.91 -7.89 18.66
N THR A 272 -15.37 -7.18 19.69
CA THR A 272 -16.61 -7.51 20.42
C THR A 272 -17.22 -6.22 20.95
N ASN A 273 -18.55 -6.14 21.00
CA ASN A 273 -19.28 -4.98 21.51
C ASN A 273 -18.77 -3.64 20.94
N ARG A 274 -18.34 -3.64 19.66
CA ARG A 274 -17.80 -2.48 18.94
C ARG A 274 -16.48 -1.93 19.50
N TYR A 275 -15.76 -2.72 20.27
CA TYR A 275 -14.40 -2.45 20.69
C TYR A 275 -13.42 -3.28 19.87
N ILE A 276 -12.26 -2.69 19.57
CA ILE A 276 -11.08 -3.45 19.16
C ILE A 276 -10.19 -3.59 20.40
N ILE A 277 -9.87 -4.84 20.74
CA ILE A 277 -9.09 -5.20 21.92
C ILE A 277 -7.84 -5.95 21.45
N PHE A 278 -6.70 -5.53 21.98
CA PHE A 278 -5.42 -6.20 21.79
C PHE A 278 -5.07 -6.97 23.05
N LYS A 279 -4.66 -8.23 22.89
CA LYS A 279 -4.18 -9.08 23.97
C LYS A 279 -2.84 -9.67 23.61
N ARG A 280 -1.88 -9.60 24.52
CA ARG A 280 -0.64 -10.36 24.42
C ARG A 280 -0.88 -11.74 25.00
N ASN A 281 -1.15 -12.73 24.16
CA ASN A 281 -1.37 -14.10 24.60
C ASN A 281 -0.04 -14.74 25.03
N THR A 282 -0.01 -15.46 26.15
CA THR A 282 1.22 -16.14 26.60
C THR A 282 0.92 -17.45 27.31
N LEU A 283 0.08 -17.45 28.35
CA LEU A 283 -0.17 -18.63 29.19
C LEU A 283 -1.63 -19.12 29.11
N ASN A 284 -2.57 -18.21 28.87
CA ASN A 284 -4.00 -18.49 29.09
C ASN A 284 -4.68 -19.23 27.92
N GLN A 285 -4.11 -19.19 26.72
CA GLN A 285 -4.67 -19.85 25.54
C GLN A 285 -3.57 -20.54 24.72
N PRO A 286 -3.91 -21.55 23.89
CA PRO A 286 -2.95 -22.19 23.01
C PRO A 286 -2.27 -21.16 22.10
N CYS A 287 -0.95 -21.11 22.21
CA CYS A 287 -0.08 -20.29 21.36
C CYS A 287 0.30 -21.11 20.12
N SER A 288 0.23 -20.51 18.93
CA SER A 288 0.57 -21.21 17.67
C SER A 288 2.07 -21.33 17.41
N GLY A 289 2.91 -20.70 18.24
CA GLY A 289 4.37 -20.73 18.11
C GLY A 289 5.04 -20.32 19.43
N SER A 290 6.35 -20.07 19.36
CA SER A 290 7.13 -19.61 20.51
C SER A 290 6.59 -18.27 21.04
N VAL A 291 6.54 -18.11 22.36
CA VAL A 291 6.11 -16.89 23.04
C VAL A 291 7.21 -16.34 23.95
N SER A 292 7.34 -15.02 23.98
CA SER A 292 8.31 -14.34 24.83
C SER A 292 7.80 -14.33 26.28
N LEU A 293 8.64 -14.79 27.20
CA LEU A 293 8.35 -14.82 28.63
C LEU A 293 8.77 -13.55 29.37
N GLN A 294 9.21 -12.50 28.66
CA GLN A 294 9.50 -11.21 29.27
C GLN A 294 8.24 -10.66 29.99
N PRO A 295 8.37 -9.99 31.14
CA PRO A 295 7.22 -9.53 31.91
C PRO A 295 6.35 -8.54 31.13
N ARG A 296 6.97 -7.59 30.42
CA ARG A 296 6.33 -6.57 29.60
C ARG A 296 6.99 -6.54 28.23
N ARG A 297 6.19 -6.31 27.20
CA ARG A 297 6.64 -6.05 25.83
C ARG A 297 5.80 -4.94 25.23
N SER A 298 6.40 -4.13 24.38
CA SER A 298 5.81 -2.97 23.72
C SER A 298 5.71 -3.22 22.22
N ILE A 299 4.63 -2.75 21.62
CA ILE A 299 4.47 -2.68 20.17
C ILE A 299 4.14 -1.24 19.79
N ALA A 300 4.75 -0.75 18.70
CA ALA A 300 4.26 0.46 18.05
C ALA A 300 3.27 0.07 16.97
N PHE A 301 2.14 0.75 16.90
CA PHE A 301 1.10 0.40 15.94
C PHE A 301 0.32 1.60 15.42
N ARG A 302 -0.33 1.38 14.28
CA ARG A 302 -1.38 2.24 13.74
C ARG A 302 -2.51 1.36 13.25
N LEU A 303 -3.69 1.53 13.81
CA LEU A 303 -4.91 0.85 13.39
C LEU A 303 -5.76 1.83 12.58
N ARG A 304 -6.28 1.34 11.45
CA ARG A 304 -7.20 2.03 10.57
C ARG A 304 -8.40 1.15 10.27
N LEU A 305 -9.57 1.75 10.33
CA LEU A 305 -10.82 1.13 9.97
C LEU A 305 -11.46 1.91 8.85
N ALA A 306 -12.04 1.20 7.89
CA ALA A 306 -12.77 1.80 6.80
C ALA A 306 -14.00 0.97 6.45
N SER A 307 -15.06 1.64 6.02
CA SER A 307 -16.19 1.02 5.33
C SER A 307 -16.34 1.67 3.97
N PHE A 308 -16.61 0.85 2.95
CA PHE A 308 -16.74 1.30 1.57
C PHE A 308 -18.15 1.05 1.05
N ASP A 309 -18.61 1.88 0.12
CA ASP A 309 -19.81 1.60 -0.65
C ASP A 309 -19.51 0.59 -1.78
N SER A 310 -20.53 0.27 -2.58
CA SER A 310 -20.41 -0.65 -3.71
C SER A 310 -19.44 -0.18 -4.80
N SER A 311 -19.07 1.11 -4.83
CA SER A 311 -18.11 1.69 -5.76
C SER A 311 -16.69 1.79 -5.19
N GLY A 312 -16.46 1.31 -3.96
CA GLY A 312 -15.19 1.45 -3.25
C GLY A 312 -14.95 2.84 -2.67
N LYS A 313 -15.97 3.72 -2.67
CA LYS A 313 -15.86 5.04 -2.04
C LYS A 313 -15.95 4.90 -0.53
N LEU A 314 -15.06 5.61 0.16
CA LEU A 314 -15.00 5.62 1.62
C LEU A 314 -16.27 6.25 2.21
N ILE A 315 -17.00 5.50 3.03
CA ILE A 315 -18.18 6.00 3.75
C ILE A 315 -17.77 6.48 5.16
N CYS A 316 -16.98 5.66 5.86
CA CYS A 316 -16.51 5.95 7.20
C CYS A 316 -15.06 5.52 7.32
N SER A 317 -14.25 6.32 8.02
CA SER A 317 -12.88 5.98 8.39
C SER A 317 -12.60 6.38 9.84
N ARG A 318 -11.83 5.55 10.52
CA ARG A 318 -11.29 5.80 11.86
C ARG A 318 -9.85 5.36 11.93
N THR A 319 -9.06 6.05 12.74
CA THR A 319 -7.67 5.66 13.00
C THR A 319 -7.31 5.93 14.45
N THR A 320 -6.45 5.09 15.02
CA THR A 320 -5.83 5.37 16.32
C THR A 320 -4.76 6.46 16.24
N GLY A 321 -4.33 6.84 15.03
CA GLY A 321 -3.02 7.46 14.86
C GLY A 321 -1.90 6.47 15.19
N TYR A 322 -0.69 6.98 15.35
CA TYR A 322 0.46 6.21 15.79
C TYR A 322 0.44 6.12 17.32
N GLN A 323 0.55 4.91 17.86
CA GLN A 323 0.54 4.66 19.30
C GLN A 323 1.57 3.59 19.68
N ILE A 324 1.99 3.62 20.94
CA ILE A 324 2.73 2.52 21.56
C ILE A 324 1.85 1.89 22.62
N LEU A 325 1.83 0.57 22.62
CA LEU A 325 1.09 -0.23 23.58
C LEU A 325 2.05 -1.19 24.27
N THR A 326 2.13 -1.10 25.59
CA THR A 326 2.91 -2.01 26.43
C THR A 326 1.97 -2.98 27.12
N LEU A 327 2.17 -4.28 26.91
CA LEU A 327 1.35 -5.34 27.48
C LEU A 327 2.17 -6.30 28.34
N GLU A 328 1.62 -6.61 29.50
CA GLU A 328 2.00 -7.74 30.33
C GLU A 328 1.50 -9.07 29.73
N LYS A 329 1.95 -10.18 30.30
CA LYS A 329 1.49 -11.52 29.90
C LYS A 329 -0.02 -11.64 30.07
N ASP A 330 -0.70 -12.04 29.00
CA ASP A 330 -2.15 -12.21 28.92
C ASP A 330 -2.99 -10.94 29.21
N GLN A 331 -2.34 -9.77 29.25
CA GLN A 331 -3.03 -8.50 29.43
C GLN A 331 -3.84 -8.15 28.18
N GLU A 332 -5.06 -7.70 28.39
CA GLU A 332 -5.96 -7.18 27.36
C GLU A 332 -6.13 -5.67 27.50
N GLN A 333 -6.13 -4.96 26.38
CA GLN A 333 -6.37 -3.53 26.35
C GLN A 333 -7.25 -3.14 25.17
N VAL A 334 -8.28 -2.34 25.46
CA VAL A 334 -9.12 -1.70 24.44
C VAL A 334 -8.28 -0.63 23.73
N VAL A 335 -8.09 -0.79 22.42
CA VAL A 335 -7.30 0.14 21.59
C VAL A 335 -8.16 1.04 20.71
N MET A 336 -9.42 0.68 20.47
CA MET A 336 -10.37 1.54 19.77
C MET A 336 -11.81 1.25 20.21
N ASN A 337 -12.59 2.31 20.44
CA ASN A 337 -14.03 2.26 20.61
C ASN A 337 -14.71 2.78 19.35
N LEU A 338 -15.70 2.03 18.84
CA LEU A 338 -16.41 2.35 17.61
C LEU A 338 -17.82 2.82 17.93
N ASP A 339 -18.06 4.11 17.73
CA ASP A 339 -19.37 4.70 17.92
C ASP A 339 -20.43 3.99 17.07
N SER A 340 -21.49 3.55 17.76
CA SER A 340 -22.49 2.66 17.23
C SER A 340 -23.29 3.19 16.04
N ARG A 341 -23.37 4.51 15.89
CA ARG A 341 -24.26 5.15 14.91
C ARG A 341 -23.68 5.24 13.50
N LEU A 342 -22.38 5.01 13.34
CA LEU A 342 -21.63 5.27 12.09
C LEU A 342 -20.92 4.03 11.52
N LEU A 343 -21.13 2.86 12.13
CA LEU A 343 -20.53 1.61 11.68
C LEU A 343 -21.37 0.99 10.56
N ILE A 344 -20.76 0.88 9.38
CA ILE A 344 -21.35 0.24 8.21
C ILE A 344 -20.50 -0.96 7.85
N PHE A 345 -21.16 -2.09 7.62
CA PHE A 345 -20.51 -3.33 7.22
C PHE A 345 -20.60 -3.54 5.71
N PRO A 346 -19.60 -4.18 5.07
CA PRO A 346 -18.42 -4.79 5.70
C PRO A 346 -17.41 -3.76 6.24
N LEU A 347 -16.85 -4.06 7.41
CA LEU A 347 -15.82 -3.26 8.06
C LEU A 347 -14.44 -3.82 7.70
N TYR A 348 -13.59 -2.97 7.14
CA TYR A 348 -12.22 -3.29 6.78
C TYR A 348 -11.28 -2.76 7.85
N ILE A 349 -10.40 -3.63 8.32
CA ILE A 349 -9.41 -3.36 9.34
C ILE A 349 -8.04 -3.45 8.70
N CYS A 350 -7.22 -2.42 8.86
CA CYS A 350 -5.82 -2.40 8.46
C CYS A 350 -4.97 -1.98 9.65
N CYS A 351 -3.92 -2.74 9.92
CA CYS A 351 -2.97 -2.47 10.97
C CYS A 351 -1.56 -2.34 10.39
N ASN A 352 -0.81 -1.44 10.99
CA ASN A 352 0.64 -1.37 10.89
C ASN A 352 1.21 -1.74 12.26
N PHE A 353 2.09 -2.74 12.34
CA PHE A 353 2.73 -3.17 13.60
C PHE A 353 4.25 -3.13 13.52
N LEU A 354 4.90 -2.68 14.58
CA LEU A 354 6.34 -2.79 14.76
C LEU A 354 6.61 -3.41 16.13
N TYR A 355 7.24 -4.59 16.12
CA TYR A 355 7.45 -5.43 17.32
C TYR A 355 8.84 -5.31 17.94
N ILE A 356 9.81 -4.85 17.14
CA ILE A 356 11.23 -4.71 17.50
C ILE A 356 11.67 -3.31 17.09
N SER A 357 12.53 -2.72 17.92
CA SER A 357 13.18 -1.46 17.60
C SER A 357 14.28 -1.72 16.57
N PRO A 358 14.41 -0.89 15.53
CA PRO A 358 15.51 -1.00 14.59
C PRO A 358 16.82 -0.79 15.32
N GLU A 359 17.88 -1.36 14.74
CA GLU A 359 19.22 -1.10 15.21
C GLU A 359 19.49 0.40 15.07
N LYS A 360 19.88 1.05 16.16
CA LYS A 360 20.45 2.39 16.09
C LYS A 360 21.64 2.28 15.13
N ARG A 361 21.57 2.95 13.97
CA ARG A 361 22.74 3.07 13.10
C ARG A 361 23.84 3.68 13.95
N SER A 362 24.85 2.88 14.28
CA SER A 362 26.05 3.39 14.91
C SER A 362 26.65 4.41 13.95
N GLU A 363 26.85 5.64 14.43
CA GLU A 363 27.52 6.73 13.69
C GLU A 363 28.98 6.40 13.31
N ASN A 364 29.45 5.17 13.58
CA ASN A 364 30.84 4.75 13.45
C ASN A 364 31.24 4.18 12.08
N ASN A 365 30.38 4.26 11.06
CA ASN A 365 30.72 3.85 9.69
C ASN A 365 30.91 5.03 8.71
N CYS A 366 31.08 6.27 9.20
CA CYS A 366 31.76 7.30 8.41
C CYS A 366 33.27 7.06 8.52
N HIS A 367 33.82 6.22 7.64
CA HIS A 367 35.24 6.36 7.30
C HIS A 367 35.43 7.77 6.72
N PRO A 368 36.32 8.61 7.28
CA PRO A 368 36.74 9.79 6.55
C PRO A 368 37.51 9.31 5.32
N GLU A 369 36.98 9.60 4.13
CA GLU A 369 37.80 9.58 2.92
C GLU A 369 38.96 10.55 3.18
N ASN A 370 40.16 10.01 3.35
CA ASN A 370 41.37 10.79 3.30
C ASN A 370 41.46 11.39 1.89
N PRO A 371 41.52 12.73 1.72
CA PRO A 371 42.07 13.29 0.51
C PRO A 371 43.60 13.07 0.55
N GLU A 372 44.21 12.86 -0.60
CA GLU A 372 45.66 12.73 -0.87
C GLU A 372 46.23 11.29 -0.87
N ASN A 373 46.19 10.65 -2.05
CA ASN A 373 47.36 10.55 -2.94
C ASN A 373 46.98 9.97 -4.31
#